data_AF-A0A1J5F7W0-F1
#
_entry.id   AF-A0A1J5F7W0-F1
#
_cell.length_a   1.000
_cell.length_b   1.000
_cell.length_c   1.000
_cell.angle_alpha   90.00
_cell.angle_beta   90.00
_cell.angle_gamma   90.00
#
_symmetry.space_group_name_H-M   'P 1'
#
loop_
_entity.id
_entity.type
_entity.pdbx_description
1 polymer ?
#
loop_
_entity_poly.entity_id
_entity_poly.type
_entity_poly.pdbx_seq_one_letter_code
_entity_poly.pdbx_strand_id
1 'polypeptide(L)'
;MEKTEEIKTAHIFLLILLAVSLCAATETFYDRNGSETGHCNFETQIKKVCYDVDGIRTGWKEYSGNREESYDKDGEYEGFCERHGTEKRCYDADRIFTGKIETTSDGSETYYDNSGSMTGRIINVGGGRFDVIENDGTRIGSINR
;
A
#
# COMPACT_ATOMS: atom_id res chain seq x y z
N MET A 1 12.51 21.20 -14.63
CA MET A 1 11.08 20.81 -14.71
C MET A 1 10.94 19.32 -14.40
N GLU A 2 11.68 18.84 -13.40
CA GLU A 2 12.02 17.41 -13.22
C GLU A 2 11.55 16.90 -11.85
N LYS A 3 11.53 17.78 -10.84
CA LYS A 3 10.99 17.49 -9.50
C LYS A 3 9.53 17.02 -9.48
N THR A 4 8.70 17.46 -10.41
CA THR A 4 7.26 17.15 -10.37
C THR A 4 6.97 15.71 -10.80
N GLU A 5 7.77 15.15 -11.71
CA GLU A 5 7.68 13.76 -12.15
C GLU A 5 8.21 12.83 -11.05
N GLU A 6 9.31 13.22 -10.41
CA GLU A 6 9.94 12.49 -9.30
C GLU A 6 9.02 12.44 -8.06
N ILE A 7 8.35 13.56 -7.75
CA ILE A 7 7.34 13.63 -6.69
C ILE A 7 6.13 12.74 -7.03
N LYS A 8 5.63 12.75 -8.27
CA LYS A 8 4.50 11.87 -8.68
C LYS A 8 4.88 10.39 -8.62
N THR A 9 6.09 10.05 -9.04
CA THR A 9 6.62 8.68 -9.00
C THR A 9 6.85 8.22 -7.55
N ALA A 10 7.33 9.11 -6.68
CA ALA A 10 7.45 8.85 -5.24
C ALA A 10 6.08 8.68 -4.55
N HIS A 11 5.04 9.43 -4.96
CA HIS A 11 3.67 9.23 -4.47
C HIS A 11 3.07 7.90 -4.94
N ILE A 12 3.37 7.49 -6.18
CA ILE A 12 2.99 6.18 -6.73
C ILE A 12 3.66 5.04 -5.93
N PHE A 13 4.95 5.18 -5.61
CA PHE A 13 5.68 4.19 -4.80
C PHE A 13 5.18 4.13 -3.35
N LEU A 14 4.92 5.29 -2.73
CA LEU A 14 4.46 5.39 -1.34
C LEU A 14 3.04 4.83 -1.14
N LEU A 15 2.13 5.03 -2.11
CA LEU A 15 0.78 4.47 -2.05
C LEU A 15 0.74 2.96 -2.31
N ILE A 16 1.59 2.44 -3.20
CA ILE A 16 1.67 1.00 -3.48
C ILE A 16 2.29 0.23 -2.31
N LEU A 17 3.27 0.80 -1.60
CA LEU A 17 3.83 0.21 -0.37
C LEU A 17 2.85 0.22 0.83
N LEU A 18 1.88 1.14 0.88
CA LEU A 18 0.89 1.21 1.97
C LEU A 18 -0.32 0.27 1.78
N ALA A 19 -0.55 -0.24 0.57
CA ALA A 19 -1.78 -0.91 0.13
C ALA A 19 -1.86 -2.42 0.38
N VAL A 20 -1.08 -2.92 1.34
CA VAL A 20 -0.89 -4.36 1.49
C VAL A 20 -1.92 -4.91 2.50
N SER A 21 -2.90 -5.66 2.01
CA SER A 21 -3.91 -6.31 2.85
C SER A 21 -3.39 -7.65 3.36
N LEU A 22 -3.85 -8.04 4.56
CA LEU A 22 -3.52 -9.31 5.23
C LEU A 22 -4.22 -10.53 4.63
N CYS A 23 -5.22 -10.36 3.75
CA CYS A 23 -6.11 -11.46 3.36
C CYS A 23 -5.59 -12.28 2.18
N ALA A 24 -4.77 -11.69 1.29
CA ALA A 24 -4.36 -12.34 0.06
C ALA A 24 -2.96 -12.94 0.17
N ALA A 25 -2.83 -14.22 -0.23
CA ALA A 25 -1.56 -14.93 -0.29
C ALA A 25 -0.58 -14.26 -1.29
N THR A 26 -1.12 -13.63 -2.33
CA THR A 26 -0.37 -12.86 -3.33
C THR A 26 -1.21 -11.68 -3.78
N GLU A 27 -0.58 -10.51 -3.92
CA GLU A 27 -1.14 -9.31 -4.53
C GLU A 27 -0.31 -8.97 -5.75
N THR A 28 -0.93 -8.80 -6.92
CA THR A 28 -0.24 -8.37 -8.15
C THR A 28 -0.70 -6.97 -8.53
N PHE A 29 0.25 -6.08 -8.83
CA PHE A 29 0.00 -4.69 -9.13
C PHE A 29 0.10 -4.44 -10.63
N TYR A 30 -0.80 -3.60 -11.13
CA TYR A 30 -0.87 -3.22 -12.54
C TYR A 30 -0.94 -1.71 -12.68
N ASP A 31 -0.29 -1.18 -13.71
CA ASP A 31 -0.40 0.22 -14.10
C ASP A 31 -1.79 0.55 -14.68
N ARG A 32 -2.00 1.83 -15.04
CA ARG A 32 -3.26 2.30 -15.65
C ARG A 32 -3.63 1.53 -16.93
N ASN A 33 -2.64 1.09 -17.69
CA ASN A 33 -2.79 0.38 -18.96
C ASN A 33 -3.00 -1.13 -18.77
N GLY A 34 -2.83 -1.64 -17.54
CA GLY A 34 -2.96 -3.06 -17.22
C GLY A 34 -1.66 -3.85 -17.35
N SER A 35 -0.50 -3.20 -17.46
CA SER A 35 0.80 -3.86 -17.42
C SER A 35 1.16 -4.18 -15.97
N GLU A 36 1.67 -5.38 -15.70
CA GLU A 36 2.18 -5.73 -14.37
C GLU A 36 3.37 -4.84 -13.98
N THR A 37 3.38 -4.35 -12.76
CA THR A 37 4.44 -3.51 -12.20
C THR A 37 5.18 -4.17 -11.05
N GLY A 38 4.66 -5.29 -10.54
CA GLY A 38 5.24 -6.03 -9.42
C GLY A 38 4.19 -6.85 -8.68
N HIS A 39 4.62 -7.48 -7.60
CA HIS A 39 3.76 -8.29 -6.75
C HIS A 39 4.27 -8.34 -5.30
N CYS A 40 3.40 -8.69 -4.36
CA CYS A 40 3.77 -9.02 -3.00
C CYS A 40 3.18 -10.36 -2.60
N ASN A 41 3.93 -11.17 -1.86
CA ASN A 41 3.46 -12.47 -1.37
C ASN A 41 3.96 -12.73 0.06
N PHE A 42 3.21 -13.53 0.79
CA PHE A 42 3.66 -14.01 2.10
C PHE A 42 4.77 -15.06 1.90
N GLU A 43 5.96 -14.80 2.44
CA GLU A 43 7.05 -15.78 2.53
C GLU A 43 6.93 -16.60 3.82
N THR A 44 6.32 -16.01 4.85
CA THR A 44 5.94 -16.68 6.09
C THR A 44 4.57 -16.16 6.54
N GLN A 45 3.99 -16.74 7.60
CA GLN A 45 2.71 -16.27 8.15
C GLN A 45 2.74 -14.81 8.64
N ILE A 46 3.93 -14.27 8.91
CA ILE A 46 4.12 -12.93 9.47
C ILE A 46 4.97 -12.02 8.59
N LYS A 47 5.40 -12.47 7.41
CA LYS A 47 6.28 -11.69 6.53
C LYS A 47 5.77 -11.69 5.10
N LYS A 48 5.42 -10.51 4.60
CA LYS A 48 5.00 -10.28 3.22
C LYS A 48 6.06 -9.47 2.50
N VAL A 49 6.63 -10.03 1.45
CA VAL A 49 7.73 -9.42 0.68
C VAL A 49 7.18 -8.93 -0.65
N CYS A 50 7.68 -7.79 -1.11
CA CYS A 50 7.28 -7.16 -2.35
C CYS A 50 8.44 -7.12 -3.34
N TYR A 51 8.10 -7.28 -4.61
CA TYR A 51 9.00 -7.37 -5.74
C TYR A 51 8.50 -6.47 -6.88
N ASP A 52 9.42 -5.88 -7.63
CA ASP A 52 9.09 -5.23 -8.90
C ASP A 52 8.84 -6.26 -10.02
N VAL A 53 8.55 -5.79 -11.22
CA VAL A 53 8.28 -6.63 -12.40
C VAL A 53 9.48 -7.49 -12.81
N ASP A 54 10.70 -7.08 -12.48
CA ASP A 54 11.94 -7.83 -12.76
C ASP A 54 12.26 -8.85 -11.65
N GLY A 55 11.42 -8.93 -10.62
CA GLY A 55 11.61 -9.83 -9.48
C GLY A 55 12.63 -9.32 -8.46
N ILE A 56 12.96 -8.03 -8.49
CA ILE A 56 13.85 -7.41 -7.50
C ILE A 56 13.04 -7.00 -6.29
N ARG A 57 13.50 -7.38 -5.08
CA ARG A 57 12.84 -7.02 -3.83
C ARG A 57 12.82 -5.50 -3.65
N THR A 58 11.63 -4.96 -3.41
CA THR A 58 11.41 -3.52 -3.17
C THR A 58 11.21 -3.19 -1.69
N GLY A 59 10.85 -4.19 -0.87
CA GLY A 59 10.68 -4.05 0.57
C GLY A 59 9.89 -5.21 1.15
N TRP A 60 9.55 -5.12 2.44
CA TRP A 60 8.67 -6.09 3.08
C TRP A 60 7.91 -5.51 4.26
N LYS A 61 6.89 -6.25 4.68
CA LYS A 61 6.17 -6.01 5.92
C LYS A 61 6.27 -7.18 6.88
N GLU A 62 6.34 -6.86 8.17
CA GLU A 62 6.26 -7.84 9.24
C GLU A 62 5.00 -7.59 10.09
N TYR A 63 4.29 -8.67 10.42
CA TYR A 63 2.97 -8.62 11.06
C TYR A 63 3.06 -9.18 12.48
N SER A 64 2.64 -8.40 13.46
CA SER A 64 2.60 -8.79 14.87
C SER A 64 1.30 -8.32 15.53
N GLY A 65 0.35 -9.23 15.68
CA GLY A 65 -0.99 -8.90 16.21
C GLY A 65 -1.70 -7.87 15.33
N ASN A 66 -1.98 -6.70 15.91
CA ASN A 66 -2.63 -5.58 15.20
C ASN A 66 -1.64 -4.63 14.50
N ARG A 67 -0.34 -4.92 14.55
CA ARG A 67 0.73 -4.04 14.06
C ARG A 67 1.36 -4.60 12.79
N GLU A 68 1.61 -3.71 11.83
CA GLU A 68 2.25 -3.98 10.54
C GLU A 68 3.46 -3.06 10.41
N GLU A 69 4.67 -3.61 10.45
CA GLU A 69 5.91 -2.85 10.32
C GLU A 69 6.40 -2.91 8.88
N SER A 70 6.95 -1.81 8.37
CA SER A 70 7.42 -1.69 6.99
C SER A 70 8.93 -1.47 6.95
N TYR A 71 9.57 -2.14 6.00
CA TYR A 71 11.00 -2.10 5.78
C TYR A 71 11.29 -1.92 4.29
N ASP A 72 12.31 -1.13 3.97
CA ASP A 72 12.73 -0.91 2.59
C ASP A 72 13.47 -2.14 2.01
N LYS A 73 13.94 -2.03 0.76
CA LYS A 73 14.65 -3.11 0.08
C LYS A 73 15.95 -3.54 0.79
N ASP A 74 16.60 -2.63 1.52
CA ASP A 74 17.89 -2.83 2.20
C ASP A 74 17.68 -3.29 3.65
N GLY A 75 16.46 -3.13 4.18
CA GLY A 75 16.04 -3.52 5.50
C GLY A 75 16.02 -2.41 6.53
N GLU A 76 16.07 -1.17 6.09
CA GLU A 76 15.87 -0.02 6.96
C GLU A 76 14.39 0.08 7.34
N TYR A 77 14.16 0.41 8.61
CA TYR A 77 12.81 0.55 9.16
C TYR A 77 12.17 1.86 8.68
N GLU A 78 11.00 1.79 8.06
CA GLU A 78 10.29 2.96 7.52
C GLU A 78 9.13 3.43 8.40
N GLY A 79 8.65 2.56 9.30
CA GLY A 79 7.53 2.88 10.18
C GLY A 79 6.57 1.71 10.37
N PHE A 80 5.35 2.02 10.80
CA PHE A 80 4.35 1.00 11.10
C PHE A 80 2.92 1.52 11.01
N CYS A 81 1.98 0.60 10.83
CA CYS A 81 0.55 0.87 11.02
C CYS A 81 -0.04 -0.03 12.11
N GLU A 82 -0.97 0.49 12.90
CA GLU A 82 -1.71 -0.23 13.93
C GLU A 82 -3.21 -0.23 13.62
N ARG A 83 -3.82 -1.41 13.69
CA ARG A 83 -5.25 -1.62 13.44
C ARG A 83 -6.10 -1.32 14.66
N HIS A 84 -7.11 -0.48 14.46
CA HIS A 84 -8.16 -0.10 15.41
C HIS A 84 -9.54 -0.36 14.79
N GLY A 85 -9.99 -1.62 14.83
CA GLY A 85 -11.22 -2.04 14.17
C GLY A 85 -11.09 -1.97 12.64
N THR A 86 -11.94 -1.17 11.99
CA THR A 86 -11.90 -0.91 10.55
C THR A 86 -10.90 0.18 10.15
N GLU A 87 -10.27 0.86 11.11
CA GLU A 87 -9.23 1.87 10.86
C GLU A 87 -7.83 1.26 11.05
N LYS A 88 -6.85 1.71 10.27
CA LYS A 88 -5.41 1.60 10.60
C LYS A 88 -4.83 2.99 10.77
N ARG A 89 -4.02 3.20 11.80
CA ARG A 89 -3.23 4.44 11.99
C ARG A 89 -1.79 4.18 11.66
N CYS A 90 -1.16 5.05 10.87
CA CYS A 90 0.19 4.86 10.38
C CYS A 90 1.12 5.93 10.93
N TYR A 91 2.37 5.51 11.14
CA TYR A 91 3.43 6.31 11.72
C TYR A 91 4.73 6.05 10.96
N ASP A 92 5.58 7.07 10.87
CA ASP A 92 6.93 6.94 10.31
C ASP A 92 7.91 6.25 11.29
N ALA A 93 9.17 6.14 10.88
CA ALA A 93 10.25 5.55 11.67
C ALA A 93 10.47 6.27 13.03
N ASP A 94 10.21 7.58 13.08
CA ASP A 94 10.29 8.40 14.30
C ASP A 94 9.02 8.35 15.16
N ARG A 95 8.05 7.51 14.75
CA ARG A 95 6.75 7.30 15.41
C ARG A 95 5.84 8.53 15.36
N ILE A 96 6.01 9.38 14.35
CA ILE A 96 5.15 10.53 14.09
C ILE A 96 3.97 10.06 13.25
N PHE A 97 2.75 10.47 13.64
CA PHE A 97 1.53 10.12 12.92
C PHE A 97 1.55 10.71 11.49
N THR A 98 1.44 9.84 10.49
CA THR A 98 1.48 10.21 9.06
C THR A 98 0.10 10.17 8.41
N GLY A 99 -0.85 9.46 8.99
CA GLY A 99 -2.21 9.36 8.46
C GLY A 99 -2.93 8.09 8.87
N LYS A 100 -4.05 7.82 8.22
CA LYS A 100 -4.87 6.65 8.49
C LYS A 100 -5.49 6.03 7.25
N ILE A 101 -5.92 4.79 7.39
CA ILE A 101 -6.61 4.01 6.37
C ILE A 101 -7.93 3.55 6.97
N GLU A 102 -9.04 3.77 6.26
CA GLU A 102 -10.34 3.23 6.63
C GLU A 102 -10.75 2.14 5.65
N THR A 103 -11.04 0.94 6.17
CA THR A 103 -11.43 -0.23 5.38
C THR A 103 -12.92 -0.52 5.53
N THR A 104 -13.63 -0.65 4.41
CA THR A 104 -15.04 -1.06 4.37
C THR A 104 -15.17 -2.60 4.33
N SER A 105 -16.38 -3.11 4.54
CA SER A 105 -16.63 -4.55 4.64
C SER A 105 -16.36 -5.35 3.35
N ASP A 106 -16.41 -4.68 2.19
CA ASP A 106 -16.03 -5.24 0.89
C ASP A 106 -14.50 -5.22 0.67
N GLY A 107 -13.73 -4.74 1.64
CA GLY A 107 -12.27 -4.60 1.54
C GLY A 107 -11.82 -3.37 0.76
N SER A 108 -12.71 -2.45 0.37
CA SER A 108 -12.28 -1.16 -0.16
C SER A 108 -11.61 -0.33 0.94
N GLU A 109 -10.62 0.48 0.58
CA GLU A 109 -9.80 1.27 1.50
C GLU A 109 -9.81 2.75 1.10
N THR A 110 -9.89 3.65 2.07
CA THR A 110 -9.74 5.10 1.88
C THR A 110 -8.57 5.60 2.71
N TYR A 111 -7.69 6.36 2.09
CA TYR A 111 -6.43 6.84 2.68
C TYR A 111 -6.55 8.31 3.03
N TYR A 112 -6.07 8.66 4.21
CA TYR A 112 -6.05 10.02 4.72
C TYR A 112 -4.65 10.38 5.21
N ASP A 113 -4.23 11.62 4.99
CA ASP A 113 -3.00 12.17 5.58
C ASP A 113 -3.19 12.52 7.07
N ASN A 114 -2.13 13.02 7.70
CA ASN A 114 -2.13 13.40 9.11
C ASN A 114 -3.06 14.59 9.46
N SER A 115 -3.50 15.36 8.46
CA SER A 115 -4.47 16.44 8.60
C SER A 115 -5.91 15.95 8.50
N GLY A 116 -6.11 14.68 8.08
CA GLY A 116 -7.41 14.08 7.81
C GLY A 116 -7.92 14.32 6.39
N SER A 117 -7.09 14.80 5.48
CA SER A 117 -7.46 14.99 4.07
C SER A 117 -7.33 13.67 3.31
N MET A 118 -8.32 13.34 2.49
CA MET A 118 -8.26 12.13 1.65
C MET A 118 -7.13 12.26 0.63
N THR A 119 -6.31 11.22 0.48
CA THR A 119 -5.18 11.17 -0.46
C THR A 119 -5.41 10.17 -1.60
N GLY A 120 -6.28 9.19 -1.40
CA GLY A 120 -6.61 8.20 -2.41
C GLY A 120 -7.51 7.09 -1.88
N ARG A 121 -7.84 6.14 -2.76
CA ARG A 121 -8.73 5.02 -2.51
C ARG A 121 -8.27 3.76 -3.24
N ILE A 122 -8.58 2.62 -2.65
CA ILE A 122 -8.53 1.31 -3.30
C ILE A 122 -9.94 0.75 -3.27
N ILE A 123 -10.53 0.54 -4.44
CA ILE A 123 -11.95 0.18 -4.56
C ILE A 123 -12.06 -1.26 -5.05
N ASN A 124 -12.77 -2.11 -4.32
CA ASN A 124 -13.14 -3.43 -4.79
C ASN A 124 -14.09 -3.30 -5.99
N VAL A 125 -13.65 -3.77 -7.16
CA VAL A 125 -14.47 -3.79 -8.39
C VAL A 125 -15.01 -5.18 -8.71
N GLY A 126 -14.80 -6.14 -7.81
CA GLY A 126 -15.25 -7.53 -7.91
C GLY A 126 -14.21 -8.48 -8.49
N GLY A 127 -14.43 -9.77 -8.28
CA GLY A 127 -13.59 -10.84 -8.85
C GLY A 127 -12.14 -10.85 -8.34
N GLY A 128 -11.88 -10.34 -7.14
CA GLY A 128 -10.52 -10.20 -6.58
C GLY A 128 -9.75 -9.00 -7.13
N ARG A 129 -10.37 -8.16 -7.98
CA ARG A 129 -9.73 -6.97 -8.52
C ARG A 129 -10.12 -5.74 -7.71
N PHE A 130 -9.13 -4.87 -7.51
CA PHE A 130 -9.28 -3.59 -6.85
C PHE A 130 -8.66 -2.50 -7.73
N ASP A 131 -9.34 -1.37 -7.93
CA ASP A 131 -8.79 -0.23 -8.65
C ASP A 131 -8.15 0.76 -7.66
N VAL A 132 -6.97 1.29 -8.02
CA VAL A 132 -6.26 2.31 -7.24
C VAL A 132 -6.58 3.68 -7.83
N ILE A 133 -7.08 4.58 -6.99
CA ILE A 133 -7.64 5.87 -7.38
C ILE A 133 -7.00 6.98 -6.55
N GLU A 134 -6.51 8.03 -7.21
CA GLU A 134 -6.02 9.25 -6.54
C GLU A 134 -7.16 10.08 -5.95
N ASN A 135 -6.84 11.05 -5.09
CA ASN A 135 -7.83 11.93 -4.46
C ASN A 135 -8.73 12.67 -5.47
N ASP A 136 -8.20 13.00 -6.65
CA ASP A 136 -8.96 13.68 -7.72
C ASP A 136 -9.92 12.75 -8.50
N GLY A 137 -9.96 11.46 -8.15
CA GLY A 137 -10.79 10.45 -8.80
C GLY A 137 -10.10 9.74 -9.98
N THR A 138 -8.85 10.06 -10.29
CA THR A 138 -8.11 9.44 -11.38
C THR A 138 -7.69 8.00 -11.02
N ARG A 139 -8.09 7.01 -11.83
CA ARG A 139 -7.57 5.64 -11.72
C ARG A 139 -6.11 5.59 -12.18
N ILE A 140 -5.21 5.14 -11.31
CA ILE A 140 -3.77 5.04 -11.61
C ILE A 140 -3.29 3.60 -11.79
N GLY A 141 -4.08 2.62 -11.37
CA GLY A 141 -3.72 1.21 -11.52
C GLY A 141 -4.77 0.27 -10.95
N SER A 142 -4.37 -0.98 -10.77
CA SER A 142 -5.19 -1.99 -10.09
C SER A 142 -4.35 -3.01 -9.35
N ILE A 143 -4.99 -3.71 -8.42
CA ILE A 143 -4.43 -4.80 -7.63
C ILE A 143 -5.32 -6.01 -7.82
N ASN A 144 -4.73 -7.17 -8.10
CA ASN A 144 -5.43 -8.46 -8.00
C ASN A 144 -5.03 -9.13 -6.70
N ARG A 145 -6.01 -9.54 -5.89
CA ARG A 145 -5.82 -10.14 -4.56
C ARG A 145 -6.95 -11.09 -4.18
#